data_AF-A0A836IJ23-F1
#
_entry.id   AF-A0A836IJ23-F1
#
_cell.length_a   1.000
_cell.length_b   1.000
_cell.length_c   1.000
_cell.angle_alpha   90.00
_cell.angle_beta   90.00
_cell.angle_gamma   90.00
#
_symmetry.space_group_name_H-M   'P 1'
#
loop_
_entity.id
_entity.type
_entity.pdbx_description
1 polymer ?
#
loop_
_entity_poly.entity_id
_entity_poly.type
_entity_poly.pdbx_seq_one_letter_code
_entity_poly.pdbx_strand_id
1 'polypeptide(L)'
;MRVSLLRRFCEYVPKGASIHVNPAVATPYGVTRAFRMTEMAAATADAERDAKGFFYLPRIDYDVGQGVAPLMTRKQFDVQYHVFHKAAVEQLNAHTMGSDLEGHNLNVVIRNSSFDASRAVIHTAASEHFNYCFWYRSLRPWGTAVPARLKEELQLQYSRNGTVDAVQEVQRLFTVAALSQQAAGGWVYLVWTGKAFDVLTFDHGTCPIGSDLIPLLALNTHESAYCYDYPLAAEEVEGDEIERFVQNFFKTCNWGLVEHYFLRCGQA
;
A
#
# COMPACT_ATOMS: atom_id res chain seq x y z
N MET A 1 23.22 -33.75 -0.44
CA MET A 1 23.05 -32.65 0.54
C MET A 1 24.12 -31.57 0.33
N ARG A 2 23.86 -30.55 -0.49
CA ARG A 2 24.66 -29.31 -0.54
C ARG A 2 23.70 -28.14 -0.76
N VAL A 3 22.88 -27.85 0.25
CA VAL A 3 22.20 -26.56 0.34
C VAL A 3 23.27 -25.57 0.80
N SER A 4 23.48 -24.56 -0.02
CA SER A 4 24.70 -23.78 -0.17
C SER A 4 25.03 -22.85 1.01
N LEU A 5 26.33 -22.70 1.29
CA LEU A 5 26.89 -21.59 2.08
C LEU A 5 26.49 -20.20 1.52
N LEU A 6 26.11 -20.14 0.24
CA LEU A 6 25.61 -18.94 -0.45
C LEU A 6 24.27 -18.40 0.10
N ARG A 7 23.53 -19.13 0.94
CA ARG A 7 22.28 -18.59 1.54
C ARG A 7 22.44 -18.09 2.98
N ARG A 8 23.53 -18.43 3.66
CA ARG A 8 23.72 -18.07 5.08
C ARG A 8 24.28 -16.67 5.29
N PHE A 9 25.02 -16.12 4.32
CA PHE A 9 25.60 -14.78 4.50
C PHE A 9 24.53 -13.67 4.48
N CYS A 10 23.38 -13.89 3.83
CA CYS A 10 22.29 -12.92 3.77
C CYS A 10 21.76 -12.52 5.16
N GLU A 11 21.89 -13.40 6.17
CA GLU A 11 21.50 -13.12 7.56
C GLU A 11 22.42 -12.10 8.24
N TYR A 12 23.67 -11.97 7.77
CA TYR A 12 24.68 -11.08 8.33
C TYR A 12 24.81 -9.76 7.56
N VAL A 13 24.13 -9.62 6.42
CA VAL A 13 24.11 -8.37 5.65
C VAL A 13 23.04 -7.45 6.24
N PRO A 14 23.39 -6.21 6.65
CA PRO A 14 22.42 -5.29 7.25
C PRO A 14 21.33 -4.93 6.25
N LYS A 15 20.11 -4.70 6.76
CA LYS A 15 18.95 -4.33 5.96
C LYS A 15 19.22 -3.06 5.14
N GLY A 16 18.97 -3.12 3.83
CA GLY A 16 19.20 -2.01 2.89
C GLY A 16 20.61 -1.96 2.29
N ALA A 17 21.55 -2.80 2.71
CA ALA A 17 22.86 -2.91 2.06
C ALA A 17 22.81 -3.76 0.78
N SER A 18 23.57 -3.34 -0.23
CA SER A 18 23.75 -4.06 -1.48
C SER A 18 24.77 -5.19 -1.33
N ILE A 19 24.50 -6.34 -1.95
CA ILE A 19 25.36 -7.55 -1.93
C ILE A 19 26.33 -7.55 -3.14
N HIS A 20 26.27 -6.56 -4.02
CA HIS A 20 27.08 -6.55 -5.23
C HIS A 20 28.58 -6.38 -4.93
N VAL A 21 29.40 -7.20 -5.59
CA VAL A 21 30.85 -7.10 -5.55
C VAL A 21 31.27 -5.89 -6.38
N ASN A 22 31.77 -4.85 -5.72
CA ASN A 22 32.35 -3.70 -6.41
C ASN A 22 33.81 -4.03 -6.78
N PRO A 23 34.18 -4.07 -8.07
CA PRO A 23 35.55 -4.38 -8.50
C PRO A 23 36.55 -3.24 -8.24
N ALA A 24 36.09 -2.07 -7.78
CA ALA A 24 36.96 -0.94 -7.46
C ALA A 24 37.73 -1.15 -6.14
N VAL A 25 38.99 -0.69 -6.10
CA VAL A 25 39.81 -0.70 -4.88
C VAL A 25 39.22 0.30 -3.88
N ALA A 26 38.58 -0.22 -2.83
CA ALA A 26 38.03 0.61 -1.76
C ALA A 26 39.17 1.27 -0.96
N THR A 27 39.03 2.56 -0.65
CA THR A 27 39.99 3.26 0.21
C THR A 27 39.89 2.75 1.65
N PRO A 28 40.97 2.76 2.45
CA PRO A 28 40.92 2.35 3.87
C PRO A 28 39.85 3.10 4.68
N TYR A 29 39.64 4.38 4.37
CA TYR A 29 38.56 5.18 4.96
C TYR A 29 37.17 4.66 4.58
N GLY A 30 36.94 4.37 3.29
CA GLY A 30 35.67 3.81 2.82
C GLY A 30 35.33 2.47 3.45
N VAL A 31 36.32 1.58 3.58
CA VAL A 31 36.18 0.28 4.26
C VAL A 31 35.84 0.46 5.74
N THR A 32 36.58 1.33 6.45
CA THR A 32 36.34 1.61 7.87
C THR A 32 34.95 2.22 8.11
N ARG A 33 34.52 3.14 7.23
CA ARG A 33 33.19 3.73 7.28
C ARG A 33 32.10 2.68 7.09
N ALA A 34 32.23 1.80 6.10
CA ALA A 34 31.26 0.73 5.86
C ALA A 34 31.13 -0.23 7.06
N PHE A 35 32.25 -0.56 7.71
CA PHE A 35 32.24 -1.37 8.93
C PHE A 35 31.49 -0.67 10.07
N ARG A 36 31.78 0.60 10.36
CA ARG A 36 31.07 1.37 11.41
C ARG A 36 29.57 1.50 11.13
N MET A 37 29.18 1.71 9.87
CA MET A 37 27.76 1.73 9.47
C MET A 37 27.09 0.37 9.72
N THR A 38 27.81 -0.73 9.54
CA THR A 38 27.32 -2.09 9.82
C THR A 38 27.15 -2.32 11.32
N GLU A 39 28.10 -1.86 12.14
CA GLU A 39 28.00 -1.91 13.61
C GLU A 39 26.79 -1.12 14.13
N MET A 40 26.59 0.10 13.63
CA MET A 40 25.39 0.90 13.96
C MET A 40 24.11 0.21 13.51
N ALA A 41 24.10 -0.39 12.31
CA ALA A 41 22.93 -1.11 11.80
C ALA A 41 22.60 -2.35 12.65
N ALA A 42 23.61 -3.07 13.16
CA ALA A 42 23.42 -4.19 14.06
C ALA A 42 22.79 -3.74 15.39
N ALA A 43 23.29 -2.66 16.00
CA ALA A 43 22.73 -2.11 17.23
C ALA A 43 21.26 -1.66 17.05
N THR A 44 20.95 -1.01 15.92
CA THR A 44 19.56 -0.64 15.58
C THR A 44 18.69 -1.87 15.37
N ALA A 45 19.20 -2.92 14.73
CA ALA A 45 18.44 -4.15 14.48
C ALA A 45 18.12 -4.91 15.78
N ASP A 46 19.05 -4.94 16.74
CA ASP A 46 18.78 -5.50 18.06
C ASP A 46 17.69 -4.71 18.80
N ALA A 47 17.75 -3.37 18.77
CA ALA A 47 16.71 -2.52 19.35
C ALA A 47 15.34 -2.70 18.65
N GLU A 48 15.31 -2.78 17.31
CA GLU A 48 14.08 -3.03 16.55
C GLU A 48 13.49 -4.42 16.83
N ARG A 49 14.33 -5.44 17.07
CA ARG A 49 13.87 -6.78 17.46
C ARG A 49 13.16 -6.73 18.80
N ASP A 50 13.76 -6.05 19.78
CA ASP A 50 13.22 -5.99 21.13
C ASP A 50 11.96 -5.10 21.20
N ALA A 51 11.85 -4.09 20.33
CA ALA A 51 10.67 -3.24 20.17
C ALA A 51 9.56 -3.85 19.28
N LYS A 52 9.75 -5.06 18.76
CA LYS A 52 8.81 -5.66 17.80
C LYS A 52 7.48 -6.02 18.47
N GLY A 53 6.41 -5.35 18.04
CA GLY A 53 5.05 -5.64 18.48
C GLY A 53 4.37 -6.80 17.74
N PHE A 54 3.09 -7.02 18.04
CA PHE A 54 2.26 -8.08 17.45
C PHE A 54 2.00 -7.83 15.96
N PHE A 55 1.62 -6.60 15.59
CA PHE A 55 1.46 -6.17 14.21
C PHE A 55 2.81 -5.74 13.62
N TYR A 56 3.01 -6.01 12.33
CA TYR A 56 4.25 -5.71 11.63
C TYR A 56 3.97 -5.28 10.18
N LEU A 57 4.92 -4.58 9.57
CA LEU A 57 4.80 -4.15 8.17
C LEU A 57 4.71 -5.36 7.22
N PRO A 58 3.80 -5.34 6.24
CA PRO A 58 3.59 -6.45 5.32
C PRO A 58 4.81 -6.63 4.43
N ARG A 59 5.15 -7.88 4.14
CA ARG A 59 6.13 -8.16 3.07
C ARG A 59 5.52 -7.75 1.73
N ILE A 60 6.29 -7.01 0.93
CA ILE A 60 5.91 -6.64 -0.43
C ILE A 60 6.25 -7.80 -1.38
N ASP A 61 5.28 -8.17 -2.23
CA ASP A 61 5.37 -9.35 -3.11
C ASP A 61 6.08 -9.05 -4.45
N TYR A 62 6.46 -7.81 -4.71
CA TYR A 62 7.15 -7.36 -5.91
C TYR A 62 8.39 -6.53 -5.58
N ASP A 63 9.29 -6.41 -6.56
CA ASP A 63 10.52 -5.62 -6.39
C ASP A 63 10.17 -4.13 -6.33
N VAL A 64 10.64 -3.49 -5.27
CA VAL A 64 10.51 -2.05 -4.99
C VAL A 64 11.86 -1.34 -5.04
N GLY A 65 12.93 -2.00 -5.47
CA GLY A 65 14.28 -1.43 -5.52
C GLY A 65 14.38 -0.14 -6.33
N GLN A 66 13.54 0.01 -7.36
CA GLN A 66 13.43 1.23 -8.18
C GLN A 66 12.13 2.01 -7.93
N GLY A 67 11.33 1.63 -6.92
CA GLY A 67 9.96 2.11 -6.72
C GLY A 67 8.91 1.24 -7.41
N VAL A 68 7.75 1.81 -7.70
CA VAL A 68 6.63 1.14 -8.39
C VAL A 68 6.35 1.87 -9.69
N ALA A 69 7.09 1.56 -10.74
CA ALA A 69 6.94 2.23 -12.04
C ALA A 69 5.63 1.83 -12.76
N PRO A 70 4.94 2.76 -13.46
CA PRO A 70 5.23 4.20 -13.59
C PRO A 70 4.62 5.12 -12.50
N LEU A 71 4.13 4.57 -11.39
CA LEU A 71 3.40 5.32 -10.37
C LEU A 71 4.29 6.12 -9.40
N MET A 72 5.31 5.50 -8.82
CA MET A 72 6.11 6.16 -7.78
C MET A 72 7.57 5.77 -7.82
N THR A 73 8.44 6.72 -7.48
CA THR A 73 9.87 6.51 -7.30
C THR A 73 10.14 5.73 -6.03
N ARG A 74 11.37 5.21 -5.91
CA ARG A 74 11.84 4.54 -4.68
C ARG A 74 11.66 5.43 -3.45
N LYS A 75 11.96 6.73 -3.57
CA LYS A 75 11.88 7.69 -2.47
C LYS A 75 10.44 7.86 -1.98
N GLN A 76 9.50 8.05 -2.90
CA GLN A 76 8.09 8.20 -2.57
C GLN A 76 7.51 6.92 -1.94
N PHE A 77 7.86 5.74 -2.47
CA PHE A 77 7.47 4.47 -1.87
C PHE A 77 8.05 4.29 -0.45
N ASP A 78 9.33 4.61 -0.26
CA ASP A 78 10.00 4.49 1.04
C ASP A 78 9.39 5.39 2.10
N VAL A 79 8.98 6.61 1.74
CA VAL A 79 8.26 7.50 2.66
C VAL A 79 6.93 6.85 3.10
N GLN A 80 6.17 6.30 2.17
CA GLN A 80 4.89 5.66 2.50
C GLN A 80 5.08 4.43 3.39
N TYR A 81 6.03 3.55 3.03
CA TYR A 81 6.22 2.26 3.71
C TYR A 81 7.00 2.38 5.03
N HIS A 82 8.10 3.14 5.05
CA HIS A 82 9.01 3.22 6.20
C HIS A 82 8.69 4.37 7.16
N VAL A 83 7.88 5.36 6.77
CA VAL A 83 7.49 6.47 7.65
C VAL A 83 6.01 6.36 8.03
N PHE A 84 5.09 6.55 7.09
CA PHE A 84 3.66 6.63 7.42
C PHE A 84 3.07 5.29 7.85
N HIS A 85 3.29 4.21 7.09
CA HIS A 85 2.78 2.90 7.48
C HIS A 85 3.46 2.37 8.75
N LYS A 86 4.77 2.61 8.90
CA LYS A 86 5.53 2.23 10.12
C LYS A 86 4.94 2.93 11.35
N ALA A 87 4.67 4.24 11.27
CA ALA A 87 4.05 4.98 12.35
C ALA A 87 2.65 4.43 12.71
N ALA A 88 1.82 4.07 11.72
CA ALA A 88 0.51 3.46 11.97
C ALA A 88 0.64 2.10 12.71
N VAL A 89 1.61 1.27 12.33
CA VAL A 89 1.88 -0.02 12.99
C VAL A 89 2.40 0.18 14.43
N GLU A 90 3.28 1.15 14.64
CA GLU A 90 3.80 1.48 15.97
C GLU A 90 2.68 1.98 16.90
N GLN A 91 1.82 2.88 16.43
CA GLN A 91 0.65 3.33 17.16
C GLN A 91 -0.32 2.18 17.46
N LEU A 92 -0.59 1.33 16.47
CA LEU A 92 -1.47 0.17 16.64
C LEU A 92 -0.95 -0.76 17.75
N ASN A 93 0.34 -1.10 17.74
CA ASN A 93 0.95 -1.93 18.77
C ASN A 93 0.94 -1.26 20.15
N ALA A 94 1.28 0.04 20.22
CA ALA A 94 1.34 0.77 21.48
C ALA A 94 -0.04 0.85 22.18
N HIS A 95 -1.12 0.97 21.40
CA HIS A 95 -2.47 1.10 21.96
C HIS A 95 -3.23 -0.23 22.11
N THR A 96 -2.79 -1.30 21.44
CA THR A 96 -3.39 -2.63 21.62
C THR A 96 -2.74 -3.41 22.76
N MET A 97 -1.48 -3.14 23.10
CA MET A 97 -0.79 -3.79 24.22
C MET A 97 -1.46 -3.45 25.56
N GLY A 98 -1.75 -4.47 26.36
CA GLY A 98 -2.46 -4.33 27.64
C GLY A 98 -3.96 -4.09 27.52
N SER A 99 -4.53 -4.11 26.30
CA SER A 99 -5.97 -4.01 26.06
C SER A 99 -6.62 -5.39 25.87
N ASP A 100 -7.96 -5.42 25.86
CA ASP A 100 -8.74 -6.60 25.49
C ASP A 100 -8.57 -7.02 24.02
N LEU A 101 -7.98 -6.16 23.19
CA LEU A 101 -7.72 -6.40 21.77
C LEU A 101 -6.31 -6.96 21.52
N GLU A 102 -5.49 -7.16 22.56
CA GLU A 102 -4.15 -7.70 22.43
C GLU A 102 -4.18 -9.12 21.83
N GLY A 103 -3.33 -9.37 20.83
CA GLY A 103 -3.20 -10.69 20.20
C GLY A 103 -4.35 -11.09 19.27
N HIS A 104 -5.38 -10.24 19.09
CA HIS A 104 -6.45 -10.48 18.15
C HIS A 104 -6.05 -10.17 16.70
N ASN A 105 -6.72 -10.82 15.75
CA ASN A 105 -6.48 -10.54 14.33
C ASN A 105 -6.94 -9.10 13.96
N LEU A 106 -6.36 -8.56 12.88
CA LEU A 106 -6.63 -7.19 12.46
C LEU A 106 -8.13 -6.92 12.21
N ASN A 107 -8.85 -7.89 11.63
CA ASN A 107 -10.28 -7.75 11.35
C ASN A 107 -11.12 -7.61 12.63
N VAL A 108 -10.78 -8.37 13.68
CA VAL A 108 -11.44 -8.33 14.99
C VAL A 108 -11.11 -7.02 15.68
N VAL A 109 -9.84 -6.58 15.63
CA VAL A 109 -9.44 -5.28 16.20
C VAL A 109 -10.23 -4.15 15.55
N ILE A 110 -10.27 -4.08 14.22
CA ILE A 110 -11.02 -3.05 13.48
C ILE A 110 -12.50 -3.07 13.87
N ARG A 111 -13.16 -4.25 13.80
CA ARG A 111 -14.60 -4.38 14.08
C ARG A 111 -14.97 -4.06 15.52
N ASN A 112 -14.14 -4.47 16.48
CA ASN A 112 -14.40 -4.25 17.91
C ASN A 112 -13.99 -2.86 18.38
N SER A 113 -13.28 -2.08 17.57
CA SER A 113 -12.99 -0.66 17.83
C SER A 113 -13.84 0.28 16.98
N SER A 114 -14.63 -0.24 16.04
CA SER A 114 -15.54 0.55 15.20
C SER A 114 -16.58 1.30 16.02
N PHE A 115 -16.84 2.55 15.65
CA PHE A 115 -17.87 3.42 16.24
C PHE A 115 -17.76 3.64 17.76
N ASP A 116 -16.59 3.39 18.35
CA ASP A 116 -16.27 3.68 19.75
C ASP A 116 -15.22 4.78 19.85
N ALA A 117 -15.64 5.96 20.34
CA ALA A 117 -14.75 7.12 20.50
C ALA A 117 -13.59 6.87 21.47
N SER A 118 -13.77 5.99 22.48
CA SER A 118 -12.72 5.65 23.43
C SER A 118 -11.60 4.81 22.80
N ARG A 119 -11.93 4.10 21.71
CA ARG A 119 -11.03 3.25 20.93
C ARG A 119 -10.64 3.87 19.59
N ALA A 120 -10.93 5.17 19.39
CA ALA A 120 -10.68 5.85 18.12
C ALA A 120 -9.23 5.73 17.66
N VAL A 121 -8.25 5.83 18.57
CA VAL A 121 -6.82 5.70 18.22
C VAL A 121 -6.48 4.30 17.70
N ILE A 122 -7.01 3.25 18.36
CA ILE A 122 -6.83 1.86 17.92
C ILE A 122 -7.51 1.66 16.57
N HIS A 123 -8.73 2.15 16.41
CA HIS A 123 -9.50 2.02 15.17
C HIS A 123 -8.79 2.71 14.00
N THR A 124 -8.37 3.96 14.17
CA THR A 124 -7.64 4.72 13.15
C THR A 124 -6.36 4.00 12.74
N ALA A 125 -5.53 3.60 13.72
CA ALA A 125 -4.26 2.91 13.42
C ALA A 125 -4.46 1.55 12.75
N ALA A 126 -5.49 0.78 13.17
CA ALA A 126 -5.83 -0.51 12.59
C ALA A 126 -6.37 -0.36 11.15
N SER A 127 -7.27 0.59 10.93
CA SER A 127 -7.83 0.91 9.60
C SER A 127 -6.73 1.38 8.64
N GLU A 128 -5.86 2.28 9.06
CA GLU A 128 -4.71 2.72 8.25
C GLU A 128 -3.76 1.56 7.95
N HIS A 129 -3.45 0.73 8.95
CA HIS A 129 -2.62 -0.46 8.72
C HIS A 129 -3.23 -1.38 7.66
N PHE A 130 -4.55 -1.61 7.70
CA PHE A 130 -5.26 -2.36 6.66
C PHE A 130 -5.20 -1.67 5.30
N ASN A 131 -5.46 -0.37 5.24
CA ASN A 131 -5.52 0.39 3.99
C ASN A 131 -4.17 0.36 3.26
N TYR A 132 -3.06 0.60 3.96
CA TYR A 132 -1.71 0.46 3.39
C TYR A 132 -1.44 -0.97 2.90
N CYS A 133 -1.77 -1.98 3.71
CA CYS A 133 -1.61 -3.39 3.32
C CYS A 133 -2.38 -3.71 2.03
N PHE A 134 -3.62 -3.23 1.91
CA PHE A 134 -4.46 -3.48 0.75
C PHE A 134 -4.01 -2.65 -0.47
N TRP A 135 -3.55 -1.43 -0.26
CA TRP A 135 -3.00 -0.57 -1.30
C TRP A 135 -1.76 -1.19 -1.95
N TYR A 136 -0.79 -1.68 -1.18
CA TYR A 136 0.37 -2.36 -1.76
C TYR A 136 -0.03 -3.59 -2.58
N ARG A 137 -1.03 -4.35 -2.14
CA ARG A 137 -1.53 -5.51 -2.91
C ARG A 137 -2.28 -5.11 -4.18
N SER A 138 -2.89 -3.91 -4.18
CA SER A 138 -3.57 -3.30 -5.33
C SER A 138 -2.58 -2.82 -6.39
N LEU A 139 -1.30 -2.68 -6.05
CA LEU A 139 -0.23 -2.27 -6.96
C LEU A 139 0.49 -3.47 -7.55
N ARG A 140 0.84 -3.35 -8.82
CA ARG A 140 1.77 -4.24 -9.51
C ARG A 140 2.64 -3.39 -10.44
N PRO A 141 3.99 -3.46 -10.35
CA PRO A 141 4.86 -2.79 -11.31
C PRO A 141 4.47 -3.15 -12.75
N TRP A 142 4.34 -2.14 -13.62
CA TRP A 142 3.87 -2.27 -15.01
C TRP A 142 2.41 -2.73 -15.19
N GLY A 143 1.66 -2.84 -14.09
CA GLY A 143 0.24 -3.15 -14.10
C GLY A 143 -0.10 -4.55 -14.61
N THR A 144 -1.39 -4.74 -14.87
CA THR A 144 -1.94 -5.95 -15.46
C THR A 144 -2.99 -5.56 -16.49
N ALA A 145 -3.20 -6.40 -17.51
CA ALA A 145 -4.39 -6.27 -18.34
C ALA A 145 -5.63 -6.66 -17.52
N VAL A 146 -6.75 -5.98 -17.77
CA VAL A 146 -8.04 -6.32 -17.17
C VAL A 146 -8.46 -7.70 -17.68
N PRO A 147 -8.68 -8.69 -16.81
CA PRO A 147 -9.17 -10.01 -17.22
C PRO A 147 -10.52 -9.94 -17.94
N ALA A 148 -10.76 -10.83 -18.90
CA ALA A 148 -11.95 -10.78 -19.75
C ALA A 148 -13.27 -10.86 -18.97
N ARG A 149 -13.34 -11.77 -17.98
CA ARG A 149 -14.56 -11.96 -17.18
C ARG A 149 -14.85 -10.74 -16.31
N LEU A 150 -13.84 -10.18 -15.64
CA LEU A 150 -13.99 -8.93 -14.90
C LEU A 150 -14.43 -7.78 -15.82
N LYS A 151 -13.86 -7.70 -17.03
CA LYS A 151 -14.24 -6.68 -18.01
C LYS A 151 -15.71 -6.79 -18.41
N GLU A 152 -16.22 -8.00 -18.64
CA GLU A 152 -17.64 -8.23 -18.96
C GLU A 152 -18.56 -7.76 -17.83
N GLU A 153 -18.25 -8.10 -16.59
CA GLU A 153 -19.06 -7.72 -15.42
C GLU A 153 -19.07 -6.20 -15.19
N LEU A 154 -17.91 -5.55 -15.33
CA LEU A 154 -17.82 -4.10 -15.30
C LEU A 154 -18.60 -3.48 -16.47
N GLN A 155 -18.55 -4.09 -17.67
CA GLN A 155 -19.27 -3.62 -18.84
C GLN A 155 -20.78 -3.69 -18.66
N LEU A 156 -21.30 -4.77 -18.05
CA LEU A 156 -22.73 -4.91 -17.75
C LEU A 156 -23.24 -3.79 -16.85
N GLN A 157 -22.41 -3.31 -15.92
CA GLN A 157 -22.81 -2.28 -14.98
C GLN A 157 -22.55 -0.85 -15.47
N TYR A 158 -21.35 -0.55 -15.92
CA TYR A 158 -20.92 0.83 -16.23
C TYR A 158 -21.20 1.24 -17.67
N SER A 159 -21.46 0.29 -18.58
CA SER A 159 -21.73 0.65 -19.96
C SER A 159 -23.15 1.14 -20.14
N ARG A 160 -23.31 2.45 -20.25
CA ARG A 160 -24.57 3.06 -20.74
C ARG A 160 -24.75 2.68 -22.22
N ASN A 161 -25.58 1.69 -22.50
CA ASN A 161 -25.95 1.23 -23.86
C ASN A 161 -24.80 0.67 -24.72
N GLY A 162 -23.70 0.19 -24.13
CA GLY A 162 -22.59 -0.44 -24.87
C GLY A 162 -21.56 0.52 -25.47
N THR A 163 -21.73 1.83 -25.31
CA THR A 163 -20.86 2.86 -25.90
C THR A 163 -19.67 3.27 -25.03
N VAL A 164 -19.81 3.17 -23.71
CA VAL A 164 -18.74 3.55 -22.78
C VAL A 164 -17.91 2.32 -22.42
N ASP A 165 -16.58 2.45 -22.50
CA ASP A 165 -15.64 1.45 -22.00
C ASP A 165 -15.65 1.48 -20.48
N ALA A 166 -16.09 0.39 -19.84
CA ALA A 166 -16.30 0.36 -18.40
C ALA A 166 -15.02 0.61 -17.59
N VAL A 167 -13.85 0.24 -18.10
CA VAL A 167 -12.58 0.49 -17.43
C VAL A 167 -12.27 1.99 -17.40
N GLN A 168 -12.55 2.70 -18.50
CA GLN A 168 -12.42 4.16 -18.56
C GLN A 168 -13.42 4.85 -17.64
N GLU A 169 -14.64 4.34 -17.52
CA GLU A 169 -15.63 4.89 -16.59
C GLU A 169 -15.23 4.67 -15.13
N VAL A 170 -14.72 3.49 -14.77
CA VAL A 170 -14.14 3.25 -13.44
C VAL A 170 -12.98 4.21 -13.17
N GLN A 171 -12.09 4.40 -14.14
CA GLN A 171 -11.00 5.37 -14.01
C GLN A 171 -11.51 6.79 -13.80
N ARG A 172 -12.53 7.21 -14.57
CA ARG A 172 -13.16 8.52 -14.42
C ARG A 172 -13.79 8.69 -13.03
N LEU A 173 -14.48 7.67 -12.51
CA LEU A 173 -15.07 7.67 -11.17
C LEU A 173 -14.00 7.78 -10.08
N PHE A 174 -12.89 7.06 -10.22
CA PHE A 174 -11.74 7.19 -9.31
C PHE A 174 -11.14 8.59 -9.33
N THR A 175 -10.97 9.19 -10.51
CA THR A 175 -10.45 10.56 -10.63
C THR A 175 -11.36 11.56 -9.93
N VAL A 176 -12.68 11.49 -10.17
CA VAL A 176 -13.66 12.35 -9.51
C VAL A 176 -13.67 12.16 -7.99
N ALA A 177 -13.63 10.92 -7.53
CA ALA A 177 -13.57 10.58 -6.11
C ALA A 177 -12.28 11.12 -5.45
N ALA A 178 -11.14 10.95 -6.11
CA ALA A 178 -9.85 11.42 -5.61
C ALA A 178 -9.80 12.95 -5.52
N LEU A 179 -10.23 13.67 -6.57
CA LEU A 179 -10.34 15.14 -6.56
C LEU A 179 -11.23 15.63 -5.41
N SER A 180 -12.35 14.93 -5.15
CA SER A 180 -13.25 15.31 -4.06
C SER A 180 -12.65 15.12 -2.66
N GLN A 181 -11.65 14.23 -2.51
CA GLN A 181 -10.99 13.91 -1.23
C GLN A 181 -9.68 14.66 -0.98
N GLN A 182 -9.17 15.43 -1.95
CA GLN A 182 -7.83 16.03 -1.92
C GLN A 182 -7.57 16.87 -0.65
N ALA A 183 -8.59 17.56 -0.13
CA ALA A 183 -8.47 18.40 1.06
C ALA A 183 -8.47 17.63 2.39
N ALA A 184 -9.09 16.44 2.44
CA ALA A 184 -9.24 15.66 3.67
C ALA A 184 -8.14 14.60 3.83
N GLY A 185 -7.65 14.06 2.70
CA GLY A 185 -6.76 12.90 2.69
C GLY A 185 -7.49 11.62 3.09
N GLY A 186 -7.24 10.54 2.36
CA GLY A 186 -7.92 9.28 2.63
C GLY A 186 -7.63 8.22 1.59
N TRP A 187 -8.67 7.46 1.27
CA TRP A 187 -8.60 6.28 0.44
C TRP A 187 -9.80 6.21 -0.51
N VAL A 188 -9.54 5.89 -1.78
CA VAL A 188 -10.59 5.58 -2.75
C VAL A 188 -10.55 4.09 -3.02
N TYR A 189 -11.71 3.44 -2.93
CA TYR A 189 -11.84 2.01 -3.14
C TYR A 189 -12.81 1.69 -4.27
N LEU A 190 -12.44 0.72 -5.11
CA LEU A 190 -13.40 -0.07 -5.85
C LEU A 190 -13.88 -1.18 -4.92
N VAL A 191 -15.18 -1.26 -4.68
CA VAL A 191 -15.78 -2.27 -3.81
C VAL A 191 -16.84 -3.06 -4.56
N TRP A 192 -17.12 -4.27 -4.07
CA TRP A 192 -18.32 -5.02 -4.39
C TRP A 192 -19.28 -4.94 -3.21
N THR A 193 -20.50 -4.46 -3.46
CA THR A 193 -21.57 -4.29 -2.45
C THR A 193 -22.36 -5.57 -2.18
N GLY A 194 -21.99 -6.69 -2.80
CA GLY A 194 -22.81 -7.90 -2.87
C GLY A 194 -23.75 -7.93 -4.08
N LYS A 195 -24.06 -6.77 -4.68
CA LYS A 195 -24.98 -6.65 -5.82
C LYS A 195 -24.39 -5.91 -7.02
N ALA A 196 -23.53 -4.94 -6.76
CA ALA A 196 -22.95 -4.06 -7.76
C ALA A 196 -21.55 -3.59 -7.34
N PHE A 197 -20.73 -3.24 -8.31
CA PHE A 197 -19.48 -2.50 -8.12
C PHE A 197 -19.77 -1.07 -7.71
N ASP A 198 -18.96 -0.49 -6.83
CA ASP A 198 -19.06 0.93 -6.53
C ASP A 198 -17.68 1.52 -6.26
N VAL A 199 -17.54 2.82 -6.48
CA VAL A 199 -16.33 3.58 -6.16
C VAL A 199 -16.65 4.46 -4.96
N LEU A 200 -16.08 4.10 -3.81
CA LEU A 200 -16.36 4.76 -2.54
C LEU A 200 -15.11 5.44 -1.99
N THR A 201 -15.34 6.58 -1.35
CA THR A 201 -14.34 7.36 -0.61
C THR A 201 -14.37 6.99 0.87
N PHE A 202 -13.21 6.80 1.46
CA PHE A 202 -13.00 6.53 2.87
C PHE A 202 -12.04 7.58 3.42
N ASP A 203 -12.44 8.26 4.48
CA ASP A 203 -11.60 9.26 5.13
C ASP A 203 -10.44 8.59 5.89
N HIS A 204 -9.41 9.38 6.22
CA HIS A 204 -8.30 8.92 7.06
C HIS A 204 -8.80 8.23 8.34
N GLY A 205 -8.27 7.05 8.64
CA GLY A 205 -8.64 6.24 9.81
C GLY A 205 -9.91 5.41 9.64
N THR A 206 -10.52 5.41 8.46
CA THR A 206 -11.65 4.55 8.11
C THR A 206 -11.25 3.52 7.07
N CYS A 207 -11.91 2.37 7.05
CA CYS A 207 -11.65 1.32 6.07
C CYS A 207 -12.93 0.58 5.69
N PRO A 208 -12.95 -0.15 4.56
CA PRO A 208 -14.12 -0.93 4.15
C PRO A 208 -14.44 -2.10 5.08
N ILE A 209 -13.52 -2.52 5.96
CA ILE A 209 -13.79 -3.58 6.94
C ILE A 209 -14.81 -3.06 7.97
N GLY A 210 -15.91 -3.81 8.12
CA GLY A 210 -16.97 -3.47 9.06
C GLY A 210 -18.18 -2.83 8.38
N SER A 211 -17.99 -2.32 7.16
CA SER A 211 -19.06 -2.12 6.19
C SER A 211 -19.27 -3.44 5.44
N ASP A 212 -20.50 -3.81 5.06
CA ASP A 212 -20.81 -5.04 4.30
C ASP A 212 -20.31 -4.99 2.84
N LEU A 213 -19.10 -4.45 2.66
CA LEU A 213 -18.44 -4.17 1.40
C LEU A 213 -17.22 -5.07 1.27
N ILE A 214 -16.96 -5.51 0.04
CA ILE A 214 -15.78 -6.30 -0.28
C ILE A 214 -14.82 -5.41 -1.08
N PRO A 215 -13.66 -5.03 -0.52
CA PRO A 215 -12.70 -4.21 -1.23
C PRO A 215 -12.03 -4.99 -2.35
N LEU A 216 -11.91 -4.36 -3.51
CA LEU A 216 -11.31 -4.95 -4.70
C LEU A 216 -10.02 -4.25 -5.11
N LEU A 217 -10.03 -2.92 -5.12
CA LEU A 217 -8.90 -2.07 -5.48
C LEU A 217 -8.86 -0.88 -4.53
N ALA A 218 -7.67 -0.46 -4.09
CA ALA A 218 -7.49 0.74 -3.28
C ALA A 218 -6.52 1.73 -3.93
N LEU A 219 -6.78 3.01 -3.72
CA LEU A 219 -5.93 4.14 -4.07
C LEU A 219 -5.72 5.02 -2.83
N ASN A 220 -4.47 5.33 -2.51
CA ASN A 220 -4.11 6.29 -1.46
C ASN A 220 -4.23 7.73 -1.99
N THR A 221 -5.09 8.56 -1.43
CA THR A 221 -5.30 9.96 -1.85
C THR A 221 -4.67 10.98 -0.90
N HIS A 222 -3.89 10.53 0.09
CA HIS A 222 -3.12 11.45 0.93
C HIS A 222 -2.10 12.22 0.09
N GLU A 223 -1.95 13.52 0.34
CA GLU A 223 -0.94 14.36 -0.33
C GLU A 223 0.46 13.76 -0.21
N SER A 224 0.76 13.16 0.95
CA SER A 224 2.04 12.50 1.20
C SER A 224 2.35 11.37 0.22
N ALA A 225 1.34 10.78 -0.45
CA ALA A 225 1.48 9.64 -1.36
C ALA A 225 2.01 10.04 -2.76
N TYR A 226 1.83 11.30 -3.15
CA TYR A 226 2.20 11.78 -4.49
C TYR A 226 3.08 13.03 -4.49
N CYS A 227 3.19 13.76 -3.37
CA CYS A 227 3.85 15.07 -3.36
C CYS A 227 5.34 15.09 -3.78
N TYR A 228 6.10 13.99 -3.65
CA TYR A 228 7.50 13.98 -4.10
C TYR A 228 7.65 13.78 -5.61
N ASP A 229 6.71 13.05 -6.22
CA ASP A 229 6.81 12.65 -7.63
C ASP A 229 5.90 13.49 -8.54
N TYR A 230 4.84 14.07 -7.97
CA TYR A 230 3.83 14.87 -8.66
C TYR A 230 3.81 16.26 -8.04
N PRO A 231 4.74 17.15 -8.45
CA PRO A 231 4.75 18.52 -7.95
C PRO A 231 3.48 19.26 -8.38
N LEU A 232 3.10 20.25 -7.59
CA LEU A 232 2.07 21.22 -7.96
C LEU A 232 2.37 21.75 -9.35
N ALA A 233 1.38 21.78 -10.24
CA ALA A 233 1.59 22.10 -11.64
C ALA A 233 2.36 23.44 -11.80
N ALA A 234 3.59 23.37 -12.31
CA ALA A 234 4.22 24.51 -12.96
C ALA A 234 3.49 24.77 -14.30
N GLU A 235 3.54 25.99 -14.83
CA GLU A 235 2.80 26.42 -16.04
C GLU A 235 2.96 25.50 -17.28
N GLU A 236 3.95 24.60 -17.28
CA GLU A 236 4.27 23.68 -18.38
C GLU A 236 3.64 22.27 -18.26
N VAL A 237 3.01 21.90 -17.14
CA VAL A 237 2.43 20.56 -16.94
C VAL A 237 0.91 20.61 -16.98
N GLU A 238 0.32 19.96 -17.98
CA GLU A 238 -1.14 19.88 -18.16
C GLU A 238 -1.78 18.89 -17.17
N GLY A 239 -2.91 19.27 -16.56
CA GLY A 239 -3.71 18.47 -15.62
C GLY A 239 -3.33 18.64 -14.13
N ASP A 240 -4.28 18.38 -13.23
CA ASP A 240 -4.08 18.43 -11.77
C ASP A 240 -3.08 17.35 -11.31
N GLU A 241 -2.27 17.60 -10.27
CA GLU A 241 -1.34 16.61 -9.72
C GLU A 241 -2.02 15.28 -9.36
N ILE A 242 -3.24 15.33 -8.80
CA ILE A 242 -3.95 14.12 -8.39
C ILE A 242 -4.51 13.37 -9.59
N GLU A 243 -4.89 14.07 -10.65
CA GLU A 243 -5.34 13.46 -11.90
C GLU A 243 -4.21 12.67 -12.55
N ARG A 244 -3.01 13.27 -12.66
CA ARG A 244 -1.82 12.59 -13.19
C ARG A 244 -1.44 11.37 -12.34
N PHE A 245 -1.58 11.50 -11.02
CA PHE A 245 -1.34 10.40 -10.08
C PHE A 245 -2.32 9.25 -10.30
N VAL A 246 -3.63 9.53 -10.37
CA VAL A 246 -4.68 8.54 -10.65
C VAL A 246 -4.45 7.87 -12.01
N GLN A 247 -4.13 8.63 -13.04
CA GLN A 247 -3.83 8.08 -14.38
C GLN A 247 -2.65 7.11 -14.36
N ASN A 248 -1.58 7.42 -13.65
CA ASN A 248 -0.44 6.52 -13.51
C ASN A 248 -0.74 5.33 -12.60
N PHE A 249 -1.62 5.51 -11.60
CA PHE A 249 -2.09 4.41 -10.76
C PHE A 249 -2.77 3.33 -11.59
N PHE A 250 -3.65 3.70 -12.51
CA PHE A 250 -4.31 2.75 -13.43
C PHE A 250 -3.35 1.99 -14.34
N LYS A 251 -2.17 2.55 -14.64
CA LYS A 251 -1.08 1.84 -15.35
C LYS A 251 -0.35 0.81 -14.46
N THR A 252 -0.53 0.87 -13.15
CA THR A 252 0.06 -0.04 -12.14
C THR A 252 -0.96 -0.92 -11.43
N CYS A 253 -2.24 -0.87 -11.80
CA CYS A 253 -3.26 -1.64 -11.10
C CYS A 253 -3.10 -3.14 -11.25
N ASN A 254 -3.37 -3.85 -10.15
CA ASN A 254 -3.43 -5.30 -10.09
C ASN A 254 -4.86 -5.82 -10.32
N TRP A 255 -5.35 -5.73 -11.55
CA TRP A 255 -6.67 -6.24 -11.96
C TRP A 255 -6.84 -7.75 -11.78
N GLY A 256 -5.76 -8.52 -11.78
CA GLY A 256 -5.82 -9.95 -11.46
C GLY A 256 -6.26 -10.21 -10.02
N LEU A 257 -5.87 -9.34 -9.07
CA LEU A 257 -6.34 -9.43 -7.68
C LEU A 257 -7.82 -9.07 -7.57
N VAL A 258 -8.25 -8.04 -8.30
CA VAL A 258 -9.66 -7.60 -8.36
C VAL A 258 -10.55 -8.75 -8.82
N GLU A 259 -10.21 -9.39 -9.94
CA GLU A 259 -10.95 -10.55 -10.44
C GLU A 259 -10.95 -11.68 -9.42
N HIS A 260 -9.78 -12.01 -8.83
CA HIS A 260 -9.69 -13.08 -7.84
C HIS A 260 -10.64 -12.86 -6.66
N TYR A 261 -10.71 -11.65 -6.10
CA TYR A 261 -11.64 -11.36 -5.02
C TYR A 261 -13.09 -11.39 -5.46
N PHE A 262 -13.41 -10.75 -6.59
CA PHE A 262 -14.77 -10.74 -7.12
C PHE A 262 -15.31 -12.17 -7.35
N LEU A 263 -14.50 -13.06 -7.95
CA LEU A 263 -14.91 -14.44 -8.20
C LEU A 263 -15.11 -15.26 -6.93
N ARG A 264 -14.35 -14.97 -5.88
CA ARG A 264 -14.55 -15.62 -4.57
C ARG A 264 -15.84 -15.15 -3.88
N CYS A 265 -16.34 -13.96 -4.20
CA CYS A 265 -17.62 -13.47 -3.70
C CYS A 265 -18.78 -14.26 -4.31
N GLY A 266 -18.72 -14.59 -5.60
CA GLY A 266 -19.78 -15.37 -6.28
C GLY A 266 -19.81 -16.86 -5.94
N GLN A 267 -18.83 -17.35 -5.17
CA GLN A 267 -18.76 -18.75 -4.71
C GLN A 267 -19.20 -18.92 -3.25
N ALA A 268 -19.45 -17.83 -2.53
CA ALA A 268 -19.91 -17.80 -1.14
C ALA A 268 -21.41 -17.52 -1.08
#